data_AF-A0A0T7FA37-F1
#
_entry.id   AF-A0A0T7FA37-F1
#
_cell.length_a   1.000
_cell.length_b   1.000
_cell.length_c   1.000
_cell.angle_alpha   90.00
_cell.angle_beta   90.00
_cell.angle_gamma   90.00
#
_symmetry.space_group_name_H-M   'P 1'
#
loop_
_entity.id
_entity.type
_entity.pdbx_description
1 polymer ?
#
loop_
_entity_poly.entity_id
_entity_poly.type
_entity_poly.pdbx_seq_one_letter_code
_entity_poly.pdbx_strand_id
1 'polypeptide(L)'
;MAFLIVPANEPLLAEIEIWLDAEEAIYKRASKEWEEADYEGDRPVRGFRCNWDSAKDRWREGRAKMHVLMVEDKPIGFLDGTDILEIRPDLRGKGYGRILADFMIQSAWDEGRSVVEIEIAPASAEPFWLRMGFTLVEDRQGYGGGTFAYKILPRTFDLGDGERVEYAISFFTAKARYSPEPKPFVEYTGEGVRLANGHIQLPGRAFCFNPTDDQHVDYFVKIEVDGDILHFDKAKYQESELCGVQRDAGGDFYIERISPEPGTSAQ
;
A
#
# COMPACT_ATOMS: atom_id res chain seq x y z
N MET A 1 -22.08 17.18 9.87
CA MET A 1 -20.93 18.10 9.72
C MET A 1 -20.39 17.91 8.31
N ALA A 2 -20.29 18.98 7.52
CA ALA A 2 -19.78 18.88 6.16
C ALA A 2 -18.25 18.80 6.20
N PHE A 3 -17.69 17.86 5.45
CA PHE A 3 -16.25 17.74 5.23
C PHE A 3 -16.00 17.57 3.73
N LEU A 4 -14.79 17.92 3.31
CA LEU A 4 -14.32 17.70 1.94
C LEU A 4 -12.82 17.42 1.97
N ILE A 5 -12.36 16.61 1.02
CA ILE A 5 -10.94 16.35 0.79
C ILE A 5 -10.59 17.02 -0.52
N VAL A 6 -9.58 17.90 -0.50
CA VAL A 6 -9.14 18.65 -1.69
C VAL A 6 -7.65 18.48 -1.92
N PRO A 7 -7.17 18.63 -3.18
CA PRO A 7 -5.75 18.76 -3.45
C PRO A 7 -5.13 19.89 -2.62
N ALA A 8 -3.92 19.65 -2.11
CA ALA A 8 -3.17 20.67 -1.39
C ALA A 8 -2.86 21.89 -2.27
N ASN A 9 -2.76 23.04 -1.62
CA ASN A 9 -2.24 24.28 -2.20
C ASN A 9 -1.49 25.06 -1.11
N GLU A 10 -0.71 26.07 -1.51
CA GLU A 10 0.14 26.84 -0.58
C GLU A 10 -0.63 27.42 0.61
N PRO A 11 -1.78 28.10 0.44
CA PRO A 11 -2.58 28.57 1.58
C PRO A 11 -2.96 27.48 2.59
N LEU A 12 -3.43 26.32 2.10
CA LEU A 12 -3.81 25.21 2.97
C LEU A 12 -2.61 24.62 3.71
N LEU A 13 -1.47 24.46 3.02
CA LEU A 13 -0.26 23.96 3.63
C LEU A 13 0.32 24.94 4.67
N ALA A 14 0.19 26.25 4.44
CA ALA A 14 0.60 27.26 5.42
C ALA A 14 -0.23 27.18 6.71
N GLU A 15 -1.55 27.00 6.60
CA GLU A 15 -2.40 26.78 7.78
C GLU A 15 -2.08 25.47 8.51
N ILE A 16 -1.70 24.42 7.77
CA ILE A 16 -1.22 23.16 8.35
C ILE A 16 0.06 23.37 9.15
N GLU A 17 1.00 24.10 8.57
CA GLU A 17 2.28 24.42 9.19
C GLU A 17 2.12 25.15 10.52
N ILE A 18 1.17 26.08 10.62
CA ILE A 18 0.90 26.83 11.87
C ILE A 18 0.59 25.88 13.04
N TRP A 19 -0.29 24.90 12.84
CA TRP A 19 -0.64 24.00 13.94
C TRP A 19 0.41 22.89 14.16
N LEU A 20 1.19 22.52 13.15
CA LEU A 20 2.37 21.66 13.33
C LEU A 20 3.45 22.36 14.16
N ASP A 21 3.69 23.65 13.91
CA ASP A 21 4.62 24.47 14.71
C ASP A 21 4.15 24.60 16.16
N ALA A 22 2.84 24.78 16.37
CA ALA A 22 2.26 24.82 17.71
C ALA A 22 2.42 23.48 18.45
N GLU A 23 2.20 22.35 17.78
CA GLU A 23 2.42 21.00 18.34
C GLU A 23 3.90 20.79 18.72
N GLU A 24 4.83 21.15 17.83
CA GLU A 24 6.26 21.04 18.07
C GLU A 24 6.73 21.92 19.23
N ALA A 25 6.17 23.12 19.38
CA ALA A 25 6.46 23.99 20.52
C ALA A 25 5.97 23.40 21.84
N ILE A 26 4.82 22.72 21.86
CA ILE A 26 4.32 21.98 23.02
C ILE A 26 5.26 20.81 23.35
N TYR A 27 5.63 20.02 22.33
CA TYR A 27 6.56 18.90 22.48
C TYR A 27 7.90 19.35 23.07
N LYS A 28 8.51 20.42 22.54
CA LYS A 28 9.81 20.93 23.03
C LYS A 28 9.75 21.35 24.50
N ARG A 29 8.66 21.97 24.93
CA ARG A 29 8.48 22.33 26.36
C ARG A 29 8.35 21.07 27.22
N ALA A 30 7.49 20.14 26.82
CA ALA A 30 7.30 18.90 27.56
C ALA A 30 8.58 18.05 27.63
N SER A 31 9.36 17.98 26.53
CA SER A 31 10.65 17.28 26.49
C SER A 31 11.63 17.88 27.48
N LYS A 32 11.72 19.20 27.53
CA LYS A 32 12.58 19.91 28.48
C LYS A 32 12.13 19.65 29.93
N GLU A 33 10.84 19.71 30.22
CA GLU A 33 10.30 19.41 31.56
C GLU A 33 10.58 17.96 31.98
N TRP A 34 10.45 17.01 31.05
CA TRP A 34 10.78 15.60 31.28
C TRP A 34 12.28 15.37 31.53
N GLU A 35 13.14 16.04 30.77
CA GLU A 35 14.60 16.03 30.99
C GLU A 35 14.99 16.67 32.33
N GLU A 36 14.36 17.80 32.71
CA GLU A 36 14.58 18.47 34.00
C GLU A 36 14.07 17.64 35.19
N ALA A 37 13.08 16.76 34.96
CA ALA A 37 12.57 15.78 35.91
C ALA A 37 13.37 14.47 35.92
N ASP A 38 14.61 14.44 35.39
CA ASP A 38 15.46 13.25 35.30
C ASP A 38 14.76 12.04 34.64
N TYR A 39 13.97 12.32 33.60
CA TYR A 39 13.21 11.35 32.82
C TYR A 39 12.11 10.62 33.60
N GLU A 40 11.66 11.17 34.73
CA GLU A 40 10.51 10.63 35.45
C GLU A 40 9.20 10.84 34.68
N GLY A 41 8.41 9.76 34.57
CA GLY A 41 7.12 9.77 33.88
C GLY A 41 7.19 9.39 32.39
N ASP A 42 6.10 9.64 31.68
CA ASP A 42 5.97 9.26 30.28
C ASP A 42 6.77 10.19 29.36
N ARG A 43 7.56 9.60 28.47
CA ARG A 43 8.29 10.34 27.44
C ARG A 43 7.29 11.11 26.55
N PRO A 44 7.49 12.42 26.34
CA PRO A 44 6.66 13.20 25.42
C PRO A 44 6.69 12.64 24.00
N VAL A 45 5.53 12.58 23.36
CA VAL A 45 5.39 12.12 21.98
C VAL A 45 5.57 13.30 21.03
N ARG A 46 6.49 13.17 20.07
CA ARG A 46 6.71 14.17 19.02
C ARG A 46 5.73 13.96 17.87
N GLY A 47 5.16 15.06 17.37
CA GLY A 47 4.33 15.06 16.15
C GLY A 47 5.16 15.11 14.85
N PHE A 48 4.48 15.29 13.73
CA PHE A 48 5.07 15.18 12.39
C PHE A 48 5.93 16.38 11.93
N ARG A 49 5.95 17.50 12.68
CA ARG A 49 6.63 18.73 12.24
C ARG A 49 8.09 18.53 11.84
N CYS A 50 8.79 17.55 12.43
CA CYS A 50 10.18 17.21 12.10
C CYS A 50 10.42 16.86 10.63
N ASN A 51 9.42 16.32 9.93
CA ASN A 51 9.52 15.88 8.54
C ASN A 51 8.70 16.77 7.58
N TRP A 52 8.05 17.81 8.11
CA TRP A 52 7.13 18.65 7.34
C TRP A 52 7.79 19.35 6.16
N ASP A 53 8.97 19.94 6.37
CA ASP A 53 9.64 20.74 5.32
C ASP A 53 9.99 19.84 4.12
N SER A 54 10.53 18.65 4.37
CA SER A 54 10.81 17.65 3.34
C SER A 54 9.55 17.20 2.59
N ALA A 55 8.44 16.98 3.31
CA ALA A 55 7.18 16.59 2.68
C ALA A 55 6.64 17.71 1.78
N LYS A 56 6.66 18.95 2.26
CA LYS A 56 6.22 20.14 1.53
C LYS A 56 7.07 20.41 0.29
N ASP A 57 8.39 20.23 0.37
CA ASP A 57 9.29 20.37 -0.77
C ASP A 57 9.04 19.31 -1.84
N ARG A 58 8.86 18.03 -1.45
CA ARG A 58 8.46 16.98 -2.42
C ARG A 58 7.16 17.31 -3.13
N TRP A 59 6.19 17.90 -2.42
CA TRP A 59 4.93 18.33 -3.03
C TRP A 59 5.13 19.46 -4.04
N ARG A 60 5.92 20.50 -3.69
CA ARG A 60 6.27 21.60 -4.59
C ARG A 60 7.00 21.14 -5.85
N GLU A 61 7.84 20.12 -5.71
CA GLU A 61 8.57 19.51 -6.83
C GLU A 61 7.70 18.57 -7.67
N GLY A 62 6.43 18.36 -7.32
CA GLY A 62 5.51 17.46 -8.02
C GLY A 62 5.81 15.97 -7.80
N ARG A 63 6.63 15.64 -6.79
CA ARG A 63 6.99 14.26 -6.43
C ARG A 63 6.05 13.64 -5.39
N ALA A 64 5.22 14.46 -4.76
CA ALA A 64 4.23 14.05 -3.76
C ALA A 64 2.82 14.52 -4.14
N LYS A 65 1.83 13.70 -3.82
CA LYS A 65 0.40 14.00 -4.04
C LYS A 65 -0.28 14.22 -2.70
N MET A 66 -0.31 15.48 -2.26
CA MET A 66 -0.92 15.85 -0.99
C MET A 66 -2.39 16.23 -1.13
N HIS A 67 -3.21 15.71 -0.23
CA HIS A 67 -4.62 16.06 -0.05
C HIS A 67 -4.85 16.60 1.36
N VAL A 68 -5.81 17.51 1.50
CA VAL A 68 -6.14 18.20 2.76
C VAL A 68 -7.59 17.91 3.12
N LEU A 69 -7.82 17.47 4.35
CA LEU A 69 -9.15 17.34 4.92
C LEU A 69 -9.60 18.68 5.48
N MET A 70 -10.68 19.22 4.92
CA MET A 70 -11.32 20.44 5.38
C MET A 70 -12.61 20.13 6.13
N VAL A 71 -12.81 20.81 7.25
CA VAL A 71 -14.05 20.80 8.02
C VAL A 71 -14.41 22.23 8.36
N GLU A 72 -15.63 22.66 8.00
CA GLU A 72 -16.10 24.04 8.21
C GLU A 72 -15.07 25.08 7.71
N ASP A 73 -14.58 24.87 6.49
CA ASP A 73 -13.59 25.71 5.79
C ASP A 73 -12.21 25.82 6.47
N LYS A 74 -11.90 24.92 7.41
CA LYS A 74 -10.59 24.86 8.07
C LYS A 74 -9.84 23.58 7.71
N PRO A 75 -8.53 23.66 7.39
CA PRO A 75 -7.71 22.47 7.22
C PRO A 75 -7.45 21.83 8.58
N ILE A 76 -7.86 20.58 8.73
CA ILE A 76 -7.76 19.84 10.00
C ILE A 76 -6.92 18.58 9.90
N GLY A 77 -6.43 18.25 8.71
CA GLY A 77 -5.58 17.10 8.48
C GLY A 77 -5.10 17.05 7.05
N PHE A 78 -4.09 16.23 6.79
CA PHE A 78 -3.56 16.03 5.45
C PHE A 78 -3.12 14.58 5.24
N LEU A 79 -3.03 14.21 3.97
CA LEU A 79 -2.54 12.93 3.49
C LEU A 79 -1.52 13.18 2.37
N ASP A 80 -0.31 12.65 2.49
CA ASP A 80 0.68 12.57 1.40
C ASP A 80 0.65 11.17 0.79
N GLY A 81 -0.02 11.01 -0.35
CA GLY A 81 -0.15 9.73 -1.05
C GLY A 81 -0.68 8.61 -0.15
N THR A 82 0.14 7.58 0.04
CA THR A 82 -0.10 6.46 0.97
C THR A 82 0.80 6.51 2.21
N ASP A 83 1.63 7.54 2.34
CA ASP A 83 2.80 7.52 3.21
C ASP A 83 2.56 8.21 4.54
N ILE A 84 1.87 9.37 4.52
CA ILE A 84 1.78 10.26 5.68
C ILE A 84 0.34 10.68 5.88
N LEU A 85 -0.25 10.34 7.02
CA LEU A 85 -1.59 10.76 7.42
C LEU A 85 -1.51 11.48 8.77
N GLU A 86 -1.92 12.74 8.80
CA GLU A 86 -1.92 13.53 10.03
C GLU A 86 -3.23 14.27 10.25
N ILE A 87 -3.64 14.34 11.52
CA ILE A 87 -4.82 15.07 11.98
C ILE A 87 -4.38 16.05 13.04
N ARG A 88 -4.92 17.27 12.96
CA ARG A 88 -4.68 18.34 13.92
C ARG A 88 -4.84 17.81 15.36
N PRO A 89 -3.86 18.04 16.27
CA PRO A 89 -3.78 17.29 17.52
C PRO A 89 -5.03 17.34 18.41
N ASP A 90 -5.67 18.51 18.53
CA ASP A 90 -6.88 18.74 19.33
C ASP A 90 -8.18 18.17 18.69
N LEU A 91 -8.07 17.65 17.47
CA LEU A 91 -9.15 17.01 16.73
C LEU A 91 -8.96 15.49 16.57
N ARG A 92 -7.85 14.93 17.08
CA ARG A 92 -7.62 13.48 17.13
C ARG A 92 -8.70 12.79 17.99
N GLY A 93 -8.98 11.52 17.69
CA GLY A 93 -10.03 10.75 18.38
C GLY A 93 -11.47 11.08 17.98
N LYS A 94 -11.70 12.04 17.07
CA LYS A 94 -13.05 12.45 16.61
C LYS A 94 -13.50 11.81 15.30
N GLY A 95 -12.77 10.80 14.82
CA GLY A 95 -13.10 10.06 13.59
C GLY A 95 -12.51 10.62 12.29
N TYR A 96 -11.87 11.80 12.30
CA TYR A 96 -11.30 12.39 11.08
C TYR A 96 -10.16 11.58 10.44
N GLY A 97 -9.36 10.87 11.25
CA GLY A 97 -8.34 9.96 10.74
C GLY A 97 -8.94 8.85 9.87
N ARG A 98 -10.12 8.33 10.23
CA ARG A 98 -10.82 7.32 9.43
C ARG A 98 -11.19 7.87 8.06
N ILE A 99 -11.68 9.11 7.98
CA ILE A 99 -12.06 9.75 6.73
C ILE A 99 -10.88 9.83 5.75
N LEU A 100 -9.70 10.28 6.23
CA LEU A 100 -8.50 10.30 5.40
C LEU A 100 -7.98 8.90 5.05
N ALA A 101 -8.03 7.96 5.98
CA ALA A 101 -7.59 6.59 5.72
C ALA A 101 -8.49 5.87 4.71
N ASP A 102 -9.81 6.04 4.78
CA ASP A 102 -10.75 5.50 3.79
C ASP A 102 -10.50 6.14 2.41
N PHE A 103 -10.26 7.46 2.36
CA PHE A 103 -9.86 8.14 1.12
C PHE A 103 -8.55 7.60 0.55
N MET A 104 -7.54 7.37 1.39
CA MET A 104 -6.26 6.77 0.98
C MET A 104 -6.46 5.38 0.38
N ILE A 105 -7.21 4.52 1.07
CA ILE A 105 -7.50 3.14 0.64
C ILE A 105 -8.27 3.14 -0.67
N GLN A 106 -9.31 3.98 -0.78
CA GLN A 106 -10.10 4.09 -2.01
C GLN A 106 -9.27 4.63 -3.17
N SER A 107 -8.45 5.66 -2.94
CA SER A 107 -7.56 6.20 -3.98
C SER A 107 -6.56 5.16 -4.47
N ALA A 108 -5.94 4.41 -3.55
CA ALA A 108 -5.05 3.31 -3.89
C ALA A 108 -5.76 2.21 -4.69
N TRP A 109 -7.00 1.88 -4.31
CA TRP A 109 -7.83 0.94 -5.06
C TRP A 109 -8.13 1.48 -6.46
N ASP A 110 -8.57 2.73 -6.60
CA ASP A 110 -8.88 3.37 -7.90
C ASP A 110 -7.64 3.46 -8.82
N GLU A 111 -6.45 3.68 -8.25
CA GLU A 111 -5.16 3.64 -8.96
C GLU A 111 -4.77 2.23 -9.43
N GLY A 112 -5.50 1.20 -9.01
CA GLY A 112 -5.27 -0.17 -9.43
C GLY A 112 -4.28 -0.93 -8.56
N ARG A 113 -3.91 -0.44 -7.36
CA ARG A 113 -2.99 -1.14 -6.45
C ARG A 113 -3.61 -2.43 -5.89
N SER A 114 -2.75 -3.41 -5.62
CA SER A 114 -3.12 -4.68 -4.99
C SER A 114 -2.94 -4.63 -3.48
N VAL A 115 -2.00 -3.81 -2.99
CA VAL A 115 -1.66 -3.65 -1.58
C VAL A 115 -1.44 -2.18 -1.25
N VAL A 116 -1.81 -1.78 -0.03
CA VAL A 116 -1.36 -0.54 0.60
C VAL A 116 -0.41 -0.90 1.72
N GLU A 117 0.83 -0.46 1.63
CA GLU A 117 1.85 -0.59 2.66
C GLU A 117 1.97 0.73 3.42
N ILE A 118 2.14 0.65 4.74
CA ILE A 118 2.34 1.81 5.60
C ILE A 118 3.41 1.51 6.65
N GLU A 119 4.02 2.58 7.16
CA GLU A 119 4.78 2.56 8.40
C GLU A 119 3.98 3.26 9.49
N ILE A 120 3.82 2.58 10.62
CA ILE A 120 3.12 3.12 11.78
C ILE A 120 4.14 3.76 12.71
N ALA A 121 4.16 5.10 12.68
CA ALA A 121 4.90 5.92 13.62
C ALA A 121 4.04 7.15 13.99
N PRO A 122 3.73 7.38 15.28
CA PRO A 122 4.16 6.61 16.45
C PRO A 122 3.38 5.29 16.63
N ALA A 123 3.94 4.35 17.40
CA ALA A 123 3.33 3.06 17.73
C ALA A 123 1.95 3.18 18.40
N SER A 124 1.65 4.32 19.05
CA SER A 124 0.32 4.59 19.61
C SER A 124 -0.80 4.63 18.55
N ALA A 125 -0.47 4.74 17.26
CA ALA A 125 -1.41 4.65 16.16
C ALA A 125 -1.73 3.21 15.71
N GLU A 126 -1.04 2.17 16.21
CA GLU A 126 -1.28 0.77 15.83
C GLU A 126 -2.74 0.33 15.99
N PRO A 127 -3.42 0.59 17.13
CA PRO A 127 -4.83 0.19 17.29
C PRO A 127 -5.76 0.87 16.28
N PHE A 128 -5.40 2.06 15.78
CA PHE A 128 -6.16 2.73 14.74
C PHE A 128 -6.07 1.97 13.41
N TRP A 129 -4.86 1.64 12.96
CA TRP A 129 -4.65 0.94 11.69
C TRP A 129 -5.18 -0.49 11.68
N LEU A 130 -5.08 -1.22 12.81
CA LEU A 130 -5.74 -2.51 12.98
C LEU A 130 -7.27 -2.41 12.79
N ARG A 131 -7.90 -1.36 13.32
CA ARG A 131 -9.35 -1.10 13.10
C ARG A 131 -9.69 -0.67 11.68
N MET A 132 -8.73 -0.17 10.91
CA MET A 132 -8.87 0.07 9.46
C MET A 132 -8.64 -1.23 8.66
N GLY A 133 -8.35 -2.34 9.32
CA GLY A 133 -8.13 -3.65 8.72
C GLY A 133 -6.79 -3.78 8.03
N PHE A 134 -5.76 -3.11 8.56
CA PHE A 134 -4.36 -3.40 8.23
C PHE A 134 -3.86 -4.57 9.08
N THR A 135 -2.88 -5.30 8.54
CA THR A 135 -2.16 -6.40 9.18
C THR A 135 -0.75 -5.95 9.52
N LEU A 136 -0.33 -6.13 10.76
CA LEU A 136 1.04 -5.83 11.20
C LEU A 136 2.01 -6.94 10.76
N VAL A 137 3.27 -6.60 10.57
CA VAL A 137 4.36 -7.57 10.34
C VAL A 137 5.38 -7.41 11.46
N GLU A 138 5.30 -8.26 12.47
CA GLU A 138 6.09 -8.14 13.71
C GLU A 138 7.60 -8.14 13.45
N ASP A 139 8.06 -8.93 12.48
CA ASP A 139 9.49 -9.09 12.15
C ASP A 139 10.02 -8.07 11.14
N ARG A 140 9.20 -7.11 10.68
CA ARG A 140 9.61 -6.07 9.71
C ARG A 140 9.43 -4.69 10.33
N GLN A 141 10.55 -3.99 10.48
CA GLN A 141 10.53 -2.56 10.78
C GLN A 141 10.35 -1.78 9.47
N GLY A 142 9.58 -0.69 9.54
CA GLY A 142 9.56 0.31 8.48
C GLY A 142 10.93 1.00 8.36
N TYR A 143 11.17 1.63 7.22
CA TYR A 143 12.45 2.30 6.94
C TYR A 143 12.76 3.44 7.93
N GLY A 144 11.74 4.04 8.54
CA GLY A 144 11.85 5.06 9.59
C GLY A 144 11.92 4.51 11.01
N GLY A 145 11.96 3.19 11.20
CA GLY A 145 12.00 2.52 12.50
C GLY A 145 10.63 2.31 13.16
N GLY A 146 9.53 2.61 12.47
CA GLY A 146 8.17 2.30 12.89
C GLY A 146 7.74 0.86 12.61
N THR A 147 6.51 0.51 12.99
CA THR A 147 5.93 -0.83 12.78
C THR A 147 5.39 -0.91 11.35
N PHE A 148 5.86 -1.87 10.55
CA PHE A 148 5.33 -2.07 9.20
C PHE A 148 3.94 -2.71 9.25
N ALA A 149 3.03 -2.22 8.41
CA ALA A 149 1.70 -2.81 8.24
C ALA A 149 1.24 -2.72 6.78
N TYR A 150 0.33 -3.59 6.39
CA TYR A 150 -0.22 -3.61 5.04
C TYR A 150 -1.71 -3.92 5.02
N LYS A 151 -2.37 -3.55 3.92
CA LYS A 151 -3.76 -3.93 3.62
C LYS A 151 -3.86 -4.42 2.18
N ILE A 152 -4.34 -5.66 2.02
CA ILE A 152 -4.66 -6.22 0.70
C ILE A 152 -5.94 -5.57 0.17
N LEU A 153 -5.92 -5.18 -1.10
CA LEU A 153 -7.03 -4.62 -1.85
C LEU A 153 -7.56 -5.66 -2.85
N PRO A 154 -8.52 -6.51 -2.46
CA PRO A 154 -8.99 -7.57 -3.33
C PRO A 154 -9.67 -7.01 -4.57
N ARG A 155 -9.44 -7.68 -5.71
CA ARG A 155 -10.15 -7.45 -6.97
C ARG A 155 -10.77 -8.74 -7.41
N THR A 156 -12.10 -8.73 -7.53
CA THR A 156 -12.90 -9.85 -7.99
C THR A 156 -13.57 -9.50 -9.30
N PHE A 157 -13.76 -10.52 -10.13
CA PHE A 157 -14.33 -10.38 -11.46
C PHE A 157 -15.46 -11.37 -11.63
N ASP A 158 -16.58 -10.90 -12.17
CA ASP A 158 -17.65 -11.78 -12.57
C ASP A 158 -17.18 -12.63 -13.75
N LEU A 159 -17.33 -13.95 -13.60
CA LEU A 159 -17.00 -14.92 -14.62
C LEU A 159 -18.23 -15.23 -15.46
N GLY A 160 -18.07 -15.21 -16.80
CA GLY A 160 -19.13 -15.62 -17.72
C GLY A 160 -19.35 -17.14 -17.78
N ASP A 161 -20.17 -17.57 -18.73
CA ASP A 161 -20.56 -18.98 -18.92
C ASP A 161 -19.62 -19.79 -19.82
N GLY A 162 -18.38 -19.31 -20.04
CA GLY A 162 -17.40 -20.01 -20.86
C GLY A 162 -16.87 -21.29 -20.20
N GLU A 163 -16.02 -22.00 -20.93
CA GLU A 163 -15.33 -23.20 -20.42
C GLU A 163 -14.57 -22.86 -19.13
N ARG A 164 -14.79 -23.67 -18.08
CA ARG A 164 -14.05 -23.60 -16.83
C ARG A 164 -12.70 -24.28 -17.02
N VAL A 165 -11.65 -23.61 -16.57
CA VAL A 165 -10.26 -24.05 -16.74
C VAL A 165 -9.57 -23.96 -15.39
N GLU A 166 -8.93 -25.05 -14.95
CA GLU A 166 -8.19 -25.05 -13.69
C GLU A 166 -6.91 -24.23 -13.86
N TYR A 167 -6.58 -23.42 -12.86
CA TYR A 167 -5.32 -22.69 -12.83
C TYR A 167 -4.62 -22.80 -11.48
N ALA A 168 -3.29 -22.71 -11.52
CA ALA A 168 -2.48 -22.41 -10.36
C ALA A 168 -1.47 -21.32 -10.71
N ILE A 169 -1.38 -20.28 -9.86
CA ILE A 169 -0.40 -19.20 -9.97
C ILE A 169 0.33 -19.12 -8.65
N SER A 170 1.64 -19.38 -8.69
CA SER A 170 2.47 -19.43 -7.48
C SER A 170 3.67 -18.51 -7.65
N PHE A 171 3.97 -17.71 -6.61
CA PHE A 171 5.10 -16.78 -6.61
C PHE A 171 6.20 -17.23 -5.66
N PHE A 172 7.45 -17.07 -6.10
CA PHE A 172 8.63 -17.59 -5.40
C PHE A 172 9.68 -16.50 -5.23
N THR A 173 10.38 -16.53 -4.09
CA THR A 173 11.64 -15.79 -3.94
C THR A 173 12.72 -16.43 -4.81
N ALA A 174 13.76 -15.69 -5.17
CA ALA A 174 14.91 -16.26 -5.87
C ALA A 174 15.52 -17.45 -5.11
N LYS A 175 15.63 -17.36 -3.78
CA LYS A 175 16.12 -18.47 -2.94
C LYS A 175 15.23 -19.71 -3.05
N ALA A 176 13.91 -19.53 -2.97
CA ALA A 176 12.96 -20.65 -3.09
C ALA A 176 12.96 -21.26 -4.50
N ARG A 177 13.09 -20.44 -5.55
CA ARG A 177 13.11 -20.91 -6.94
C ARG A 177 14.23 -21.91 -7.23
N TYR A 178 15.39 -21.73 -6.61
CA TYR A 178 16.58 -22.55 -6.84
C TYR A 178 16.79 -23.62 -5.77
N SER A 179 15.83 -23.83 -4.85
CA SER A 179 15.91 -24.95 -3.90
C SER A 179 15.57 -26.29 -4.60
N PRO A 180 16.00 -27.43 -4.04
CA PRO A 180 15.64 -28.76 -4.58
C PRO A 180 14.13 -29.02 -4.59
N GLU A 181 13.41 -28.43 -3.64
CA GLU A 181 11.95 -28.44 -3.54
C GLU A 181 11.48 -26.98 -3.45
N PRO A 182 11.19 -26.32 -4.59
CA PRO A 182 10.71 -24.94 -4.59
C PRO A 182 9.37 -24.81 -3.90
N LYS A 183 9.29 -23.92 -2.90
CA LYS A 183 8.03 -23.61 -2.19
C LYS A 183 7.64 -22.16 -2.46
N PRO A 184 6.42 -21.91 -2.98
CA PRO A 184 5.97 -20.54 -3.18
C PRO A 184 5.74 -19.88 -1.83
N PHE A 185 5.90 -18.55 -1.77
CA PHE A 185 5.49 -17.77 -0.61
C PHE A 185 4.01 -17.39 -0.66
N VAL A 186 3.41 -17.40 -1.86
CA VAL A 186 1.97 -17.25 -2.06
C VAL A 186 1.53 -18.03 -3.29
N GLU A 187 0.35 -18.61 -3.21
CA GLU A 187 -0.25 -19.43 -4.27
C GLU A 187 -1.74 -19.11 -4.39
N TYR A 188 -2.22 -19.02 -5.63
CA TYR A 188 -3.61 -18.82 -5.99
C TYR A 188 -4.04 -19.96 -6.90
N THR A 189 -5.04 -20.72 -6.47
CA THR A 189 -5.62 -21.83 -7.24
C THR A 189 -7.12 -21.62 -7.41
N GLY A 190 -7.68 -22.18 -8.47
CA GLY A 190 -9.12 -22.15 -8.70
C GLY A 190 -9.49 -22.44 -10.15
N GLU A 191 -10.70 -22.04 -10.52
CA GLU A 191 -11.20 -22.14 -11.89
C GLU A 191 -11.37 -20.74 -12.50
N GLY A 192 -10.73 -20.53 -13.65
CA GLY A 192 -10.97 -19.38 -14.51
C GLY A 192 -12.00 -19.69 -15.59
N VAL A 193 -12.29 -18.71 -16.45
CA VAL A 193 -13.11 -18.91 -17.66
C VAL A 193 -12.30 -18.62 -18.91
N ARG A 194 -12.29 -19.58 -19.84
CA ARG A 194 -11.72 -19.37 -21.16
C ARG A 194 -12.61 -18.42 -21.97
N LEU A 195 -12.00 -17.34 -22.43
CA LEU A 195 -12.61 -16.32 -23.29
C LEU A 195 -12.50 -16.73 -24.76
N ALA A 196 -13.30 -16.10 -25.62
CA ALA A 196 -13.32 -16.38 -27.07
C ALA A 196 -11.96 -16.14 -27.77
N ASN A 197 -11.10 -15.30 -27.19
CA ASN A 197 -9.73 -15.05 -27.68
C ASN A 197 -8.68 -16.03 -27.12
N GLY A 198 -9.11 -17.10 -26.43
CA GLY A 198 -8.22 -18.11 -25.86
C GLY A 198 -7.62 -17.77 -24.49
N HIS A 199 -7.72 -16.52 -24.04
CA HIS A 199 -7.24 -16.11 -22.72
C HIS A 199 -8.13 -16.69 -21.61
N ILE A 200 -7.59 -16.81 -20.40
CA ILE A 200 -8.34 -17.31 -19.24
C ILE A 200 -8.52 -16.17 -18.24
N GLN A 201 -9.77 -15.74 -18.02
CA GLN A 201 -10.10 -14.74 -17.01
C GLN A 201 -10.15 -15.40 -15.63
N LEU A 202 -9.42 -14.83 -14.66
CA LEU A 202 -9.45 -15.29 -13.27
C LEU A 202 -10.64 -14.67 -12.53
N PRO A 203 -11.21 -15.36 -11.52
CA PRO A 203 -12.27 -14.83 -10.65
C PRO A 203 -11.78 -13.68 -9.75
N GLY A 204 -10.47 -13.57 -9.58
CA GLY A 204 -9.84 -12.48 -8.85
C GLY A 204 -8.37 -12.32 -9.23
N ARG A 205 -7.81 -11.19 -8.84
CA ARG A 205 -6.39 -10.88 -9.08
C ARG A 205 -5.50 -11.79 -8.22
N ALA A 206 -4.57 -12.49 -8.86
CA ALA A 206 -3.43 -13.13 -8.21
C ALA A 206 -2.28 -12.11 -8.15
N PHE A 207 -1.80 -11.75 -6.96
CA PHE A 207 -0.76 -10.72 -6.79
C PHE A 207 0.44 -11.23 -5.99
N CYS A 208 1.60 -10.67 -6.30
CA CYS A 208 2.92 -11.08 -5.86
C CYS A 208 3.40 -10.23 -4.68
N PHE A 209 2.79 -10.43 -3.52
CA PHE A 209 3.16 -9.68 -2.31
C PHE A 209 3.71 -10.61 -1.23
N ASN A 210 4.92 -10.31 -0.75
CA ASN A 210 5.53 -10.96 0.40
C ASN A 210 5.75 -9.92 1.51
N PRO A 211 4.97 -9.92 2.60
CA PRO A 211 5.06 -8.89 3.63
C PRO A 211 6.40 -8.84 4.36
N THR A 212 7.18 -9.94 4.35
CA THR A 212 8.45 -10.04 5.09
C THR A 212 9.68 -9.69 4.25
N ASP A 213 9.49 -9.33 2.98
CA ASP A 213 10.58 -9.00 2.05
C ASP A 213 10.42 -7.55 1.61
N ASP A 214 11.47 -6.76 1.73
CA ASP A 214 11.44 -5.31 1.52
C ASP A 214 11.87 -4.90 0.10
N GLN A 215 12.32 -5.85 -0.73
CA GLN A 215 12.88 -5.52 -2.04
C GLN A 215 11.87 -5.65 -3.19
N HIS A 216 10.83 -6.47 -3.07
CA HIS A 216 9.72 -6.68 -4.02
C HIS A 216 10.06 -6.83 -5.54
N VAL A 217 11.33 -6.93 -5.97
CA VAL A 217 11.72 -6.76 -7.39
C VAL A 217 12.25 -7.99 -8.12
N ASP A 218 12.59 -9.09 -7.41
CA ASP A 218 13.23 -10.27 -8.03
C ASP A 218 12.49 -11.57 -7.72
N TYR A 219 11.18 -11.56 -7.92
CA TYR A 219 10.33 -12.74 -7.79
C TYR A 219 10.20 -13.54 -9.08
N PHE A 220 9.92 -14.82 -8.91
CA PHE A 220 9.55 -15.75 -9.96
C PHE A 220 8.06 -16.05 -9.86
N VAL A 221 7.45 -16.34 -11.00
CA VAL A 221 6.05 -16.74 -11.12
C VAL A 221 5.98 -18.06 -11.87
N LYS A 222 5.22 -19.00 -11.33
CA LYS A 222 4.82 -20.24 -11.99
C LYS A 222 3.34 -20.14 -12.34
N ILE A 223 3.01 -20.41 -13.60
CA ILE A 223 1.63 -20.42 -14.10
C ILE A 223 1.34 -21.81 -14.63
N GLU A 224 0.29 -22.43 -14.12
CA GLU A 224 -0.20 -23.74 -14.52
C GLU A 224 -1.66 -23.63 -14.98
N VAL A 225 -1.99 -24.36 -16.03
CA VAL A 225 -3.32 -24.42 -16.63
C VAL A 225 -3.64 -25.90 -16.88
N ASP A 226 -4.76 -26.39 -16.35
CA ASP A 226 -5.17 -27.80 -16.41
C ASP A 226 -4.06 -28.80 -15.99
N GLY A 227 -3.22 -28.37 -15.04
CA GLY A 227 -2.10 -29.15 -14.50
C GLY A 227 -0.78 -29.07 -15.30
N ASP A 228 -0.79 -28.44 -16.48
CA ASP A 228 0.41 -28.24 -17.30
C ASP A 228 1.10 -26.91 -16.96
N ILE A 229 2.43 -26.95 -16.81
CA ILE A 229 3.23 -25.74 -16.58
C ILE A 229 3.32 -24.95 -17.88
N LEU A 230 2.60 -23.82 -17.91
CA LEU A 230 2.65 -22.87 -19.01
C LEU A 230 3.92 -22.01 -18.94
N HIS A 231 4.28 -21.54 -17.75
CA HIS A 231 5.39 -20.60 -17.55
C HIS A 231 6.02 -20.75 -16.16
N PHE A 232 7.35 -20.63 -16.06
CA PHE A 232 8.05 -20.57 -14.78
C PHE A 232 9.38 -19.78 -14.83
N ASP A 233 9.30 -18.45 -14.77
CA ASP A 233 10.46 -17.56 -14.81
C ASP A 233 10.26 -16.29 -13.96
N LYS A 234 11.19 -15.33 -14.02
CA LYS A 234 11.11 -14.06 -13.31
C LYS A 234 9.90 -13.25 -13.76
N ALA A 235 9.11 -12.78 -12.80
CA ALA A 235 7.90 -12.00 -13.06
C ALA A 235 8.16 -10.71 -13.87
N LYS A 236 9.38 -10.16 -13.78
CA LYS A 236 9.79 -8.93 -14.49
C LYS A 236 10.18 -9.11 -15.96
N TYR A 237 10.28 -10.35 -16.45
CA TYR A 237 10.70 -10.62 -17.82
C TYR A 237 9.53 -10.49 -18.81
N GLN A 238 9.85 -10.18 -20.06
CA GLN A 238 8.86 -9.97 -21.12
C GLN A 238 8.04 -11.24 -21.40
N GLU A 239 8.66 -12.41 -21.25
CA GLU A 239 8.02 -13.71 -21.38
C GLU A 239 6.89 -13.89 -20.36
N SER A 240 7.11 -13.42 -19.11
CA SER A 240 6.09 -13.40 -18.07
C SER A 240 4.93 -12.46 -18.42
N GLU A 241 5.24 -11.29 -18.99
CA GLU A 241 4.23 -10.32 -19.44
C GLU A 241 3.34 -10.91 -20.55
N LEU A 242 3.95 -11.63 -21.52
CA LEU A 242 3.21 -12.33 -22.57
C LEU A 242 2.24 -13.38 -22.04
N CYS A 243 2.50 -13.95 -20.86
CA CYS A 243 1.61 -14.89 -20.17
C CYS A 243 0.56 -14.22 -19.28
N GLY A 244 0.55 -12.88 -19.18
CA GLY A 244 -0.47 -12.10 -18.46
C GLY A 244 0.01 -11.41 -17.18
N VAL A 245 1.31 -11.48 -16.86
CA VAL A 245 1.88 -10.78 -15.70
C VAL A 245 1.95 -9.28 -15.97
N GLN A 246 1.45 -8.49 -15.04
CA GLN A 246 1.43 -7.03 -15.11
C GLN A 246 1.99 -6.44 -13.81
N ARG A 247 2.19 -5.11 -13.78
CA ARG A 247 2.52 -4.36 -12.56
C ARG A 247 1.41 -3.38 -12.23
N ASP A 248 1.10 -3.24 -10.95
CA ASP A 248 0.16 -2.21 -10.50
C ASP A 248 0.86 -0.88 -10.20
N ALA A 249 0.08 0.12 -9.76
CA ALA A 249 0.60 1.45 -9.41
C ALA A 249 1.52 1.46 -8.17
N GLY A 250 1.50 0.41 -7.35
CA GLY A 250 2.45 0.20 -6.24
C GLY A 250 3.73 -0.51 -6.69
N GLY A 251 3.73 -1.10 -7.89
CA GLY A 251 4.86 -1.81 -8.47
C GLY A 251 4.81 -3.32 -8.25
N ASP A 252 3.79 -3.85 -7.55
CA ASP A 252 3.58 -5.27 -7.33
C ASP A 252 3.20 -5.97 -8.63
N PHE A 253 3.74 -7.17 -8.83
CA PHE A 253 3.33 -8.01 -9.94
C PHE A 253 1.96 -8.63 -9.67
N TYR A 254 1.14 -8.75 -10.72
CA TYR A 254 -0.12 -9.45 -10.62
C TYR A 254 -0.54 -10.09 -11.94
N ILE A 255 -1.51 -11.00 -11.87
CA ILE A 255 -2.19 -11.62 -13.01
C ILE A 255 -3.71 -11.56 -12.72
N GLU A 256 -4.46 -11.06 -13.68
CA GLU A 256 -5.94 -11.14 -13.70
C GLU A 256 -6.45 -12.02 -14.84
N ARG A 257 -5.60 -12.25 -15.84
CA ARG A 257 -5.91 -13.02 -17.04
C ARG A 257 -4.66 -13.72 -17.51
N ILE A 258 -4.73 -15.04 -17.69
CA ILE A 258 -3.64 -15.84 -18.24
C ILE A 258 -3.76 -15.83 -19.78
N SER A 259 -2.62 -15.75 -20.45
CA SER A 259 -2.49 -15.88 -21.91
C SER A 259 -1.75 -17.17 -22.26
N PRO A 260 -2.46 -18.27 -22.60
CA PRO A 260 -1.85 -19.57 -22.88
C PRO A 260 -0.99 -19.63 -24.15
N GLU A 261 -1.23 -18.73 -25.10
CA GLU A 261 -0.39 -18.54 -26.27
C GLU A 261 0.30 -17.18 -26.15
N PRO A 262 1.64 -17.10 -26.07
CA PRO A 262 2.33 -15.82 -26.14
C PRO A 262 2.00 -15.22 -27.50
N GLY A 263 1.27 -14.09 -27.49
CA GLY A 263 0.64 -13.54 -28.69
C GLY A 263 1.60 -13.53 -29.88
N THR A 264 1.27 -14.29 -30.91
CA THR A 264 1.71 -13.96 -32.27
C THR A 264 1.16 -12.56 -32.54
N SER A 265 2.02 -11.56 -32.45
CA SER A 265 1.72 -10.21 -32.89
C SER A 265 1.10 -10.32 -34.28
N ALA A 266 -0.13 -9.84 -34.43
CA ALA A 266 -0.72 -9.64 -35.73
C ALA A 266 0.24 -8.73 -36.52
N GLN A 267 0.86 -9.31 -37.55
CA GLN A 267 1.62 -8.57 -38.57
C GLN A 267 0.67 -7.75 -39.43
#